data_AF-A0A846G9G9-F1
#
_entry.id   AF-A0A846G9G9-F1
#
_cell.length_a   1.000
_cell.length_b   1.000
_cell.length_c   1.000
_cell.angle_alpha   90.00
_cell.angle_beta   90.00
_cell.angle_gamma   90.00
#
_symmetry.space_group_name_H-M   'P 1'
#
loop_
_entity.id
_entity.type
_entity.pdbx_description
1 polymer ?
#
loop_
_entity_poly.entity_id
_entity_poly.type
_entity_poly.pdbx_seq_one_letter_code
_entity_poly.pdbx_strand_id
1 'polypeptide(L)'
;MKKIAILISIATVVLSNNQAFAGEHGAHCLNIISGEMKQCRVIISGRNNSLEMNFKSEKFQDVNMKLKGNQITEISTGEYAKKRAKETIGASLVLGPLGALVGLFAKQDRTQLAIEYVDYQNNKNVTMIDIPTKHSEPLMNDLEILTGLQIRSSE
;
A
#
# COMPACT_ATOMS: atom_id res chain seq x y z
N MET A 1 19.01 60.40 -31.19
CA MET A 1 17.89 59.67 -30.56
C MET A 1 17.82 58.27 -31.13
N LYS A 2 17.77 57.25 -30.26
CA LYS A 2 17.22 55.88 -30.38
C LYS A 2 18.12 54.87 -29.67
N LYS A 3 17.85 54.68 -28.36
CA LYS A 3 18.31 53.53 -27.59
C LYS A 3 17.38 52.38 -27.91
N ILE A 4 17.90 51.29 -28.47
CA ILE A 4 17.14 50.04 -28.69
C ILE A 4 17.40 49.17 -27.47
N ALA A 5 16.40 49.07 -26.59
CA ALA A 5 16.41 48.11 -25.50
C ALA A 5 15.78 46.81 -26.01
N ILE A 6 16.60 45.77 -26.19
CA ILE A 6 16.12 44.42 -26.49
C ILE A 6 15.79 43.77 -25.15
N LEU A 7 14.50 43.69 -24.83
CA LEU A 7 13.99 42.95 -23.68
C LEU A 7 13.88 41.47 -24.06
N ILE A 8 14.88 40.69 -23.65
CA ILE A 8 14.86 39.23 -23.73
C ILE A 8 13.93 38.74 -22.62
N SER A 9 12.67 38.46 -22.95
CA SER A 9 11.73 37.82 -22.03
C SER A 9 12.11 36.35 -21.90
N ILE A 10 12.83 36.01 -20.84
CA ILE A 10 13.07 34.63 -20.43
C ILE A 10 11.73 34.10 -19.91
N ALA A 11 10.94 33.47 -20.77
CA ALA A 11 9.79 32.68 -20.34
C ALA A 11 10.34 31.45 -19.62
N THR A 12 10.53 31.56 -18.31
CA THR A 12 10.72 30.40 -17.43
C THR A 12 9.45 29.58 -17.48
N VAL A 13 9.46 28.54 -18.32
CA VAL A 13 8.47 27.48 -18.26
C VAL A 13 8.71 26.75 -16.94
N VAL A 14 8.03 27.18 -15.88
CA VAL A 14 7.88 26.41 -14.65
C VAL A 14 7.00 25.23 -15.02
N LEU A 15 7.61 24.14 -15.49
CA LEU A 15 6.99 22.82 -15.53
C LEU A 15 6.70 22.42 -14.09
N SER A 16 5.54 22.82 -13.58
CA SER A 16 4.96 22.21 -12.39
C SER A 16 4.71 20.75 -12.73
N ASN A 17 5.66 19.88 -12.38
CA ASN A 17 5.53 18.43 -12.40
C ASN A 17 4.43 18.01 -11.42
N ASN A 18 3.16 18.24 -11.77
CA ASN A 18 2.02 17.53 -11.22
C ASN A 18 1.98 16.13 -11.84
N GLN A 19 3.08 15.38 -11.72
CA GLN A 19 3.04 13.94 -11.90
C GLN A 19 2.28 13.39 -10.70
N ALA A 20 0.97 13.36 -10.81
CA ALA A 20 0.13 12.58 -9.92
C ALA A 20 0.46 11.12 -10.18
N PHE A 21 1.50 10.61 -9.50
CA PHE A 21 1.82 9.19 -9.46
C PHE A 21 0.61 8.48 -8.87
N ALA A 22 -0.18 7.88 -9.77
CA ALA A 22 -1.27 6.99 -9.44
C ALA A 22 -0.85 5.59 -9.90
N GLY A 23 -0.32 4.77 -8.98
CA GLY A 23 0.03 3.38 -9.26
C GLY A 23 -1.17 2.47 -8.98
N GLU A 24 -1.61 1.67 -9.95
CA GLU A 24 -2.65 0.65 -9.75
C GLU A 24 -2.05 -0.75 -9.90
N HIS A 25 -2.20 -1.56 -8.84
CA HIS A 25 -1.60 -2.89 -8.75
C HIS A 25 -2.67 -3.94 -8.49
N GLY A 26 -2.75 -4.95 -9.35
CA GLY A 26 -3.63 -6.10 -9.15
C GLY A 26 -3.04 -7.06 -8.11
N ALA A 27 -3.76 -7.29 -7.01
CA ALA A 27 -3.28 -8.12 -5.90
C ALA A 27 -4.41 -8.94 -5.27
N HIS A 28 -4.06 -9.68 -4.21
CA HIS A 28 -5.01 -10.13 -3.21
C HIS A 28 -4.77 -9.36 -1.92
N CYS A 29 -5.83 -8.91 -1.27
CA CYS A 29 -5.77 -8.15 -0.03
C CYS A 29 -6.48 -8.93 1.07
N LEU A 30 -6.05 -8.73 2.32
CA LEU A 30 -6.71 -9.34 3.46
C LEU A 30 -8.11 -8.75 3.64
N ASN A 31 -9.14 -9.58 3.52
CA ASN A 31 -10.47 -9.24 4.00
C ASN A 31 -10.49 -9.46 5.52
N ILE A 32 -10.57 -8.37 6.27
CA ILE A 32 -10.48 -8.39 7.74
C ILE A 32 -11.68 -9.08 8.42
N ILE A 33 -12.85 -9.14 7.76
CA ILE A 33 -14.04 -9.82 8.29
C ILE A 33 -13.91 -11.33 8.15
N SER A 34 -13.51 -11.80 6.96
CA SER A 34 -13.42 -13.23 6.68
C SER A 34 -12.07 -13.85 7.06
N GLY A 35 -11.02 -13.05 7.26
CA GLY A 35 -9.65 -13.51 7.49
C GLY A 35 -9.01 -14.15 6.24
N GLU A 36 -9.57 -13.92 5.05
CA GLU A 36 -9.12 -14.54 3.80
C GLU A 36 -8.58 -13.50 2.82
N MET A 37 -7.63 -13.90 1.97
CA MET A 37 -7.12 -13.03 0.90
C MET A 37 -8.10 -13.05 -0.28
N LYS A 38 -8.58 -11.87 -0.67
CA LYS A 38 -9.51 -11.70 -1.79
C LYS A 38 -8.91 -10.79 -2.85
N GLN A 39 -9.25 -11.05 -4.11
CA GLN A 39 -8.77 -10.21 -5.22
C GLN A 39 -9.16 -8.75 -5.00
N CYS A 40 -8.16 -7.88 -5.12
CA CYS A 40 -8.28 -6.45 -4.93
C CYS A 40 -7.44 -5.69 -5.95
N ARG A 41 -7.68 -4.39 -6.03
CA ARG A 41 -6.81 -3.40 -6.65
C ARG A 41 -6.21 -2.56 -5.53
N VAL A 42 -4.89 -2.43 -5.56
CA VAL A 42 -4.15 -1.54 -4.69
C VAL A 42 -3.85 -0.29 -5.48
N ILE A 43 -4.32 0.86 -5.02
CA ILE A 43 -4.16 2.15 -5.69
C ILE A 43 -3.33 3.06 -4.79
N ILE A 44 -2.16 3.47 -5.27
CA ILE A 44 -1.30 4.46 -4.62
C ILE A 44 -1.54 5.79 -5.29
N SER A 45 -1.88 6.83 -4.55
CA SER A 45 -2.11 8.17 -5.08
C SER A 45 -1.19 9.18 -4.38
N GLY A 46 -0.17 9.65 -5.09
CA GLY A 46 0.71 10.72 -4.61
C GLY A 46 -0.04 12.03 -4.36
N ARG A 47 -1.01 12.38 -5.23
CA ARG A 47 -1.84 13.59 -5.07
C ARG A 47 -2.67 13.56 -3.78
N ASN A 48 -3.23 12.40 -3.45
CA ASN A 48 -4.09 12.25 -2.28
C ASN A 48 -3.32 11.78 -1.04
N ASN A 49 -2.00 11.57 -1.16
CA ASN A 49 -1.15 10.93 -0.17
C ASN A 49 -1.84 9.70 0.43
N SER A 50 -2.28 8.76 -0.42
CA SER A 50 -3.06 7.62 0.05
C SER A 50 -2.76 6.30 -0.66
N LEU A 51 -2.89 5.23 0.12
CA LEU A 51 -3.02 3.84 -0.30
C LEU A 51 -4.51 3.46 -0.20
N GLU A 52 -5.08 2.94 -1.28
CA GLU A 52 -6.44 2.41 -1.32
C GLU A 52 -6.41 0.93 -1.68
N MET A 53 -7.23 0.13 -1.02
CA MET A 53 -7.43 -1.28 -1.34
C MET A 53 -8.90 -1.51 -1.64
N ASN A 54 -9.18 -1.73 -2.92
CA ASN A 54 -10.52 -1.88 -3.45
C ASN A 54 -10.72 -3.31 -3.91
N PHE A 55 -11.56 -4.07 -3.21
CA PHE A 55 -11.87 -5.45 -3.58
C PHE A 55 -12.56 -5.48 -4.95
N LYS A 56 -12.39 -6.56 -5.71
CA LYS A 56 -13.01 -6.68 -7.04
C LYS A 56 -14.48 -7.10 -6.99
N SER A 57 -14.86 -7.85 -5.96
CA SER A 57 -16.21 -8.40 -5.83
C SER A 57 -17.11 -7.45 -5.06
N GLU A 58 -18.35 -7.28 -5.50
CA GLU A 58 -19.34 -6.39 -4.87
C GLU A 58 -19.60 -6.76 -3.40
N LYS A 59 -19.62 -8.06 -3.09
CA LYS A 59 -19.81 -8.59 -1.73
C LYS A 59 -18.71 -8.25 -0.72
N PHE A 60 -17.61 -7.64 -1.16
CA PHE A 60 -16.47 -7.27 -0.31
C PHE A 60 -16.15 -5.77 -0.38
N GLN A 61 -17.02 -4.95 -0.98
CA GLN A 61 -16.78 -3.50 -1.10
C GLN A 61 -16.91 -2.78 0.25
N ASP A 62 -17.68 -3.35 1.17
CA ASP A 62 -17.89 -2.85 2.54
C ASP A 62 -16.60 -2.81 3.37
N VAL A 63 -15.62 -3.63 3.00
CA VAL A 63 -14.30 -3.69 3.65
C VAL A 63 -13.19 -3.02 2.83
N ASN A 64 -13.54 -2.27 1.77
CA ASN A 64 -12.55 -1.41 1.10
C ASN A 64 -11.94 -0.45 2.11
N MET A 65 -10.65 -0.17 1.95
CA MET A 65 -9.95 0.71 2.88
C MET A 65 -9.07 1.72 2.18
N LYS A 66 -8.92 2.87 2.84
CA LYS A 66 -8.07 3.97 2.44
C LYS A 66 -7.22 4.41 3.61
N LEU A 67 -5.92 4.37 3.43
CA LEU A 67 -4.91 4.83 4.38
C LEU A 67 -4.20 6.04 3.82
N LYS A 68 -3.99 7.05 4.65
CA LYS A 68 -3.03 8.12 4.34
C LYS A 68 -1.61 7.61 4.54
N GLY A 69 -0.65 8.12 3.77
CA GLY A 69 0.76 7.73 3.89
C GLY A 69 1.29 7.88 5.32
N ASN A 70 0.89 8.94 6.02
CA ASN A 70 1.29 9.19 7.41
C ASN A 70 0.57 8.31 8.46
N GLN A 71 -0.43 7.54 8.07
CA GLN A 71 -1.05 6.54 8.96
C GLN A 71 -0.26 5.23 8.93
N ILE A 72 0.51 4.97 7.87
CA ILE A 72 1.32 3.77 7.74
C ILE A 72 2.58 3.98 8.57
N THR A 73 2.82 3.08 9.52
CA THR A 73 3.94 3.15 10.46
C THR A 73 5.06 2.18 10.13
N GLU A 74 4.73 1.08 9.45
CA GLU A 74 5.71 0.10 9.01
C GLU A 74 5.20 -0.66 7.78
N ILE A 75 6.14 -1.02 6.90
CA ILE A 75 5.90 -1.92 5.78
C ILE A 75 6.94 -3.02 5.86
N SER A 76 6.48 -4.26 5.85
CA SER A 76 7.35 -5.44 5.91
C SER A 76 7.03 -6.44 4.82
N THR A 77 8.01 -7.25 4.45
CA THR A 77 7.89 -8.36 3.50
C THR A 77 8.50 -9.66 4.05
N GLY A 78 8.33 -10.76 3.33
CA GLY A 78 8.93 -12.06 3.65
C GLY A 78 8.44 -12.67 4.96
N GLU A 79 9.31 -13.41 5.66
CA GLU A 79 8.96 -14.05 6.93
C GLU A 79 8.61 -13.03 8.04
N TYR A 80 9.22 -11.84 7.99
CA TYR A 80 8.93 -10.78 8.95
C TYR A 80 7.48 -10.30 8.82
N ALA A 81 7.00 -10.05 7.60
CA ALA A 81 5.59 -9.72 7.36
C ALA A 81 4.63 -10.81 7.88
N LYS A 82 4.97 -12.08 7.68
CA LYS A 82 4.16 -13.22 8.17
C LYS A 82 4.05 -13.23 9.68
N LYS A 83 5.15 -12.97 10.38
CA LYS A 83 5.20 -12.88 11.84
C LYS A 83 4.31 -11.75 12.35
N ARG A 84 4.48 -10.54 11.81
CA ARG A 84 3.71 -9.35 12.20
C ARG A 84 2.21 -9.50 11.94
N ALA A 85 1.84 -10.09 10.81
CA ALA A 85 0.46 -10.43 10.50
C ALA A 85 -0.13 -11.41 11.52
N LYS A 86 0.57 -12.51 11.84
CA LYS A 86 0.10 -13.50 12.82
C LYS A 86 -0.06 -12.90 14.21
N GLU A 87 0.89 -12.11 14.67
CA GLU A 87 0.86 -11.48 16.00
C GLU A 87 -0.32 -10.51 16.13
N THR A 88 -0.57 -9.70 15.10
CA THR A 88 -1.57 -8.62 15.18
C THR A 88 -2.98 -9.11 14.86
N ILE A 89 -3.12 -9.99 13.85
CA ILE A 89 -4.40 -10.62 13.51
C ILE A 89 -4.78 -11.63 14.59
N GLY A 90 -3.83 -12.40 15.12
CA GLY A 90 -4.08 -13.34 16.21
C GLY A 90 -4.45 -12.67 17.53
N ALA A 91 -3.96 -11.46 17.79
CA ALA A 91 -4.38 -10.66 18.93
C ALA A 91 -5.77 -10.01 18.74
N SER A 92 -6.18 -9.70 17.50
CA SER A 92 -7.46 -9.06 17.21
C SER A 92 -8.61 -10.05 16.97
N LEU A 93 -8.32 -11.24 16.44
CA LEU A 93 -9.30 -12.31 16.16
C LEU A 93 -9.29 -13.38 17.25
N VAL A 94 -9.65 -13.00 18.48
CA VAL A 94 -9.88 -13.93 19.61
C VAL A 94 -10.95 -15.01 19.28
N LEU A 95 -11.68 -14.91 18.16
CA LEU A 95 -12.74 -15.85 17.75
C LEU A 95 -12.81 -16.11 16.22
N GLY A 96 -11.68 -16.27 15.50
CA GLY A 96 -11.68 -16.61 14.06
C GLY A 96 -10.63 -17.66 13.67
N PRO A 97 -10.84 -18.47 12.61
CA PRO A 97 -9.98 -19.61 12.29
C PRO A 97 -8.62 -19.15 11.75
N LEU A 98 -7.64 -19.07 12.65
CA LEU A 98 -6.21 -18.83 12.41
C LEU A 98 -5.58 -19.72 11.33
N GLY A 99 -6.26 -20.80 10.91
CA GLY A 99 -5.80 -21.74 9.90
C GLY A 99 -5.80 -21.21 8.46
N ALA A 100 -6.55 -20.14 8.15
CA ALA A 100 -6.67 -19.62 6.78
C ALA A 100 -5.39 -18.91 6.29
N LEU A 101 -4.67 -18.22 7.19
CA LEU A 101 -3.41 -17.55 6.83
C LEU A 101 -2.36 -18.57 6.40
N VAL A 102 -2.25 -19.72 7.07
CA VAL A 102 -1.21 -20.73 6.79
C VAL A 102 -1.31 -21.33 5.38
N GLY A 103 -2.53 -21.49 4.84
CA GLY A 103 -2.75 -22.03 3.49
C GLY A 103 -2.46 -21.06 2.34
N LEU A 104 -2.28 -19.77 2.64
CA LEU A 104 -2.06 -18.70 1.65
C LEU A 104 -0.58 -18.53 1.24
N PHE A 105 0.34 -19.19 1.94
CA PHE A 105 1.79 -18.98 1.78
C PHE A 105 2.50 -19.98 0.85
N ALA A 106 1.82 -21.03 0.39
CA ALA A 106 2.49 -22.25 -0.09
C ALA A 106 2.46 -22.49 -1.62
N LYS A 107 1.74 -21.68 -2.43
CA LYS A 107 1.37 -22.14 -3.79
C LYS A 107 1.88 -21.34 -5.00
N GLN A 108 2.47 -20.16 -4.87
CA GLN A 108 2.99 -19.37 -6.01
C GLN A 108 4.13 -18.44 -5.60
N ASP A 109 5.00 -18.07 -6.55
CA ASP A 109 5.96 -16.94 -6.42
C ASP A 109 5.19 -15.64 -6.19
N ARG A 110 4.91 -15.36 -4.92
CA ARG A 110 4.18 -14.18 -4.48
C ARG A 110 4.94 -13.49 -3.38
N THR A 111 4.98 -12.16 -3.46
CA THR A 111 5.49 -11.29 -2.41
C THR A 111 4.32 -10.84 -1.55
N GLN A 112 4.52 -10.91 -0.24
CA GLN A 112 3.52 -10.49 0.72
C GLN A 112 4.03 -9.31 1.48
N LEU A 113 3.20 -8.29 1.56
CA LEU A 113 3.48 -7.05 2.24
C LEU A 113 2.51 -6.94 3.41
N ALA A 114 3.04 -6.84 4.62
CA ALA A 114 2.26 -6.41 5.77
C ALA A 114 2.37 -4.90 5.89
N ILE A 115 1.23 -4.23 6.05
CA ILE A 115 1.11 -2.79 6.21
C ILE A 115 0.59 -2.55 7.61
N GLU A 116 1.46 -2.06 8.48
CA GLU A 116 1.08 -1.64 9.83
C GLU A 116 0.67 -0.17 9.80
N TYR A 117 -0.45 0.13 10.43
CA TYR A 117 -1.02 1.47 10.40
C TYR A 117 -1.76 1.82 11.70
N VAL A 118 -1.91 3.12 11.92
CA VAL A 118 -2.73 3.68 13.00
C VAL A 118 -4.04 4.19 12.41
N ASP A 119 -5.16 3.68 12.89
CA ASP A 119 -6.49 4.11 12.45
C ASP A 119 -6.87 5.48 13.05
N TYR A 120 -8.04 6.00 12.67
CA TYR A 120 -8.54 7.29 13.18
C TYR A 120 -8.88 7.27 14.69
N GLN A 121 -8.97 6.09 15.30
CA GLN A 121 -9.20 5.89 16.73
C GLN A 121 -7.87 5.67 17.49
N ASN A 122 -6.73 5.84 16.82
CA ASN A 122 -5.39 5.62 17.36
C ASN A 122 -5.08 4.16 17.72
N ASN A 123 -5.81 3.20 17.14
CA ASN A 123 -5.51 1.78 17.29
C ASN A 123 -4.46 1.36 16.26
N LYS A 124 -3.52 0.53 16.70
CA LYS A 124 -2.55 -0.13 15.82
C LYS A 124 -3.19 -1.34 15.16
N ASN A 125 -3.13 -1.36 13.84
CA ASN A 125 -3.71 -2.41 13.02
C ASN A 125 -2.69 -2.89 11.99
N VAL A 126 -2.94 -4.08 11.43
CA VAL A 126 -2.19 -4.59 10.28
C VAL A 126 -3.17 -4.98 9.17
N THR A 127 -2.75 -4.80 7.93
CA THR A 127 -3.40 -5.42 6.78
C THR A 127 -2.35 -6.06 5.89
N MET A 128 -2.77 -6.91 4.95
CA MET A 128 -1.86 -7.61 4.07
C MET A 128 -2.22 -7.41 2.60
N ILE A 129 -1.19 -7.29 1.79
CA ILE A 129 -1.23 -7.34 0.33
C ILE A 129 -0.39 -8.52 -0.12
N ASP A 130 -0.92 -9.33 -1.02
CA ASP A 130 -0.26 -10.48 -1.61
C ASP A 130 -0.29 -10.32 -3.14
N ILE A 131 0.87 -10.17 -3.76
CA ILE A 131 1.04 -9.79 -5.17
C ILE A 131 2.01 -10.77 -5.86
N PRO A 132 1.85 -11.10 -7.15
CA PRO A 132 2.86 -11.89 -7.86
C PRO A 132 4.25 -11.24 -7.73
N THR A 133 5.29 -12.01 -7.43
CA THR A 133 6.65 -11.46 -7.17
C THR A 133 7.16 -10.61 -8.33
N LYS A 134 6.87 -10.99 -9.58
CA LYS A 134 7.22 -10.20 -10.78
C LYS A 134 6.60 -8.80 -10.85
N HIS A 135 5.62 -8.49 -10.00
CA HIS A 135 4.93 -7.21 -9.92
C HIS A 135 5.09 -6.53 -8.55
N SER A 136 5.89 -7.09 -7.65
CA SER A 136 6.03 -6.55 -6.29
C SER A 136 6.89 -5.30 -6.24
N GLU A 137 7.99 -5.25 -6.98
CA GLU A 137 8.94 -4.14 -6.96
C GLU A 137 8.30 -2.77 -7.30
N PRO A 138 7.44 -2.63 -8.33
CA PRO A 138 6.73 -1.37 -8.57
C PRO A 138 5.84 -0.93 -7.40
N LEU A 139 5.07 -1.86 -6.82
CA LEU A 139 4.22 -1.56 -5.67
C LEU A 139 5.05 -1.16 -4.45
N MET A 140 6.16 -1.87 -4.22
CA MET A 140 7.08 -1.58 -3.13
C MET A 140 7.65 -0.16 -3.26
N ASN A 141 8.16 0.20 -4.43
CA ASN A 141 8.66 1.55 -4.69
C ASN A 141 7.58 2.62 -4.51
N ASP A 142 6.36 2.39 -4.99
CA ASP A 142 5.24 3.33 -4.80
C ASP A 142 4.90 3.52 -3.31
N LEU A 143 4.96 2.45 -2.52
CA LEU A 143 4.74 2.50 -1.07
C LEU A 143 5.85 3.24 -0.33
N GLU A 144 7.12 3.02 -0.71
CA GLU A 144 8.26 3.75 -0.14
C GLU A 144 8.18 5.24 -0.48
N ILE A 145 7.80 5.60 -1.71
CA ILE A 145 7.58 7.00 -2.11
C ILE A 145 6.41 7.62 -1.34
N LEU A 146 5.30 6.88 -1.17
CA LEU A 146 4.11 7.36 -0.45
C LEU A 146 4.41 7.65 1.03
N THR A 147 5.19 6.79 1.67
CA THR A 147 5.35 6.77 3.12
C THR A 147 6.67 7.35 3.61
N GLY A 148 7.70 7.36 2.76
CA GLY A 148 9.08 7.63 3.15
C GLY A 148 9.72 6.51 3.98
N LEU A 149 9.05 5.37 4.14
CA LEU A 149 9.54 4.22 4.89
C LEU A 149 10.30 3.27 3.97
N GLN A 150 11.35 2.63 4.49
CA GLN A 150 11.99 1.50 3.82
C GLN A 150 11.26 0.21 4.15
N ILE A 151 11.10 -0.68 3.16
CA ILE A 151 10.43 -1.96 3.39
C ILE A 151 11.38 -2.94 4.10
N ARG A 152 10.96 -3.42 5.27
CA ARG A 152 11.74 -4.36 6.07
C ARG A 152 11.56 -5.80 5.60
N SER A 153 12.67 -6.47 5.29
CA SER A 153 12.68 -7.87 4.82
C SER A 153 13.37 -8.85 5.77
N SER A 154 14.09 -8.36 6.79
CA SER A 154 14.82 -9.17 7.78
C SER A 154 14.30 -8.98 9.21
N GLU A 155 14.47 -10.01 10.05
CA GLU A 155 14.24 -9.93 11.50
C GLU A 155 15.15 -8.92 12.19
#